data_AF-A0A6G3WY11-F1
#
_entry.id   AF-A0A6G3WY11-F1
#
_cell.length_a   1.000
_cell.length_b   1.000
_cell.length_c   1.000
_cell.angle_alpha   90.00
_cell.angle_beta   90.00
_cell.angle_gamma   90.00
#
_symmetry.space_group_name_H-M   'P 1'
#
loop_
_entity.id
_entity.type
_entity.pdbx_description
1 polymer ?
#
loop_
_entity_poly.entity_id
_entity_poly.type
_entity_poly.pdbx_seq_one_letter_code
_entity_poly.pdbx_strand_id
1 'polypeptide(L)'
;LGGGALEDSLPALHGLRVLSWGRDDEVVIPPQAMRAVLAAARRLGGVVVVDLPRRVDEGVAEALAQLDLGLLVVPGELRAVAAARRVAATAGMVLDDLRVVPR
;
A
#
# COMPACT_ATOMS: atom_id res chain seq x y z
N LEU A 1 14.41 -13.09 -2.98
CA LEU A 1 13.98 -13.01 -4.39
C LEU A 1 14.38 -11.63 -4.93
N GLY A 2 15.24 -11.56 -5.94
CA GLY A 2 15.84 -10.32 -6.43
C GLY A 2 14.86 -9.45 -7.21
N GLY A 3 15.14 -8.14 -7.36
CA GLY A 3 14.26 -7.18 -8.04
C GLY A 3 13.92 -7.56 -9.48
N GLY A 4 14.88 -8.11 -10.23
CA GLY A 4 14.65 -8.56 -11.62
C GLY A 4 13.61 -9.70 -11.73
N ALA A 5 13.54 -10.60 -10.74
CA ALA A 5 12.56 -11.68 -10.76
C ALA A 5 11.12 -11.17 -10.60
N LEU A 6 10.91 -10.08 -9.83
CA LEU A 6 9.59 -9.43 -9.78
C LEU A 6 9.29 -8.73 -11.10
N GLU A 7 10.25 -7.98 -11.63
CA GLU A 7 10.10 -7.25 -12.88
C GLU A 7 9.67 -8.15 -14.04
N ASP A 8 10.41 -9.23 -14.27
CA ASP A 8 10.19 -10.15 -15.39
C ASP A 8 8.85 -10.90 -15.27
N SER A 9 8.29 -10.98 -14.06
CA SER A 9 7.07 -11.72 -13.77
C SER A 9 5.79 -10.89 -13.85
N LEU A 10 5.90 -9.55 -13.84
CA LEU A 10 4.71 -8.69 -13.81
C LEU A 10 4.22 -8.33 -15.23
N PRO A 11 2.90 -8.40 -15.49
CA PRO A 11 2.33 -7.86 -16.72
C PRO A 11 2.62 -6.36 -16.81
N ALA A 12 2.98 -5.91 -18.01
CA ALA A 12 3.26 -4.51 -18.32
C ALA A 12 2.33 -4.00 -19.43
N LEU A 13 1.63 -2.91 -19.18
CA LEU A 13 0.76 -2.25 -20.16
C LEU A 13 1.03 -0.74 -20.14
N HIS A 14 1.44 -0.16 -21.28
CA HIS A 14 1.80 1.25 -21.39
C HIS A 14 2.82 1.72 -20.33
N GLY A 15 3.79 0.87 -19.97
CA GLY A 15 4.80 1.16 -18.94
C GLY A 15 4.32 1.00 -17.49
N LEU A 16 3.04 0.68 -17.27
CA LEU A 16 2.51 0.33 -15.95
C LEU A 16 2.69 -1.17 -15.68
N ARG A 17 3.37 -1.49 -14.58
CA ARG A 17 3.45 -2.85 -14.04
C ARG A 17 2.47 -2.99 -12.89
N VAL A 18 1.71 -4.08 -12.86
CA VAL A 18 0.68 -4.30 -11.83
C VAL A 18 0.89 -5.64 -11.15
N LEU A 19 0.98 -5.62 -9.83
CA LEU A 19 0.82 -6.79 -8.97
C LEU A 19 -0.52 -6.67 -8.28
N SER A 20 -1.45 -7.58 -8.59
CA SER A 20 -2.74 -7.67 -7.91
C SER A 20 -2.81 -8.89 -7.03
N TRP A 21 -3.72 -8.85 -6.06
CA TRP A 21 -4.09 -10.01 -5.28
C TRP A 21 -4.62 -11.17 -6.14
N GLY A 22 -4.42 -12.39 -5.64
CA GLY A 22 -5.14 -13.56 -6.13
C GLY A 22 -6.64 -13.43 -5.87
N ARG A 23 -7.45 -14.21 -6.57
CA ARG A 23 -8.92 -14.23 -6.40
C ARG A 23 -9.39 -15.15 -5.27
N ASP A 24 -8.46 -15.85 -4.63
CA ASP A 24 -8.74 -16.75 -3.51
C ASP A 24 -8.91 -15.97 -2.19
N ASP A 25 -9.34 -16.65 -1.12
CA ASP A 25 -9.64 -16.05 0.19
C ASP A 25 -8.52 -15.16 0.76
N GLU A 26 -8.88 -14.29 1.71
CA GLU A 26 -8.01 -13.29 2.33
C GLU A 26 -6.65 -13.88 2.77
N VAL A 27 -5.60 -13.60 1.98
CA VAL A 27 -4.24 -14.06 2.26
C VAL A 27 -3.59 -13.06 3.21
N VAL A 28 -3.22 -13.52 4.40
CA VAL A 28 -2.34 -12.75 5.30
C VAL A 28 -0.96 -12.68 4.65
N ILE A 29 -0.48 -11.47 4.28
CA ILE A 29 0.90 -11.29 3.82
C ILE A 29 1.83 -11.23 5.02
N PRO A 30 2.81 -12.14 5.14
CA PRO A 30 3.85 -12.00 6.14
C PRO A 30 4.65 -10.69 5.92
N PRO A 31 4.99 -9.92 6.96
CA PRO A 31 5.74 -8.66 6.82
C PRO A 31 7.01 -8.78 5.96
N GLN A 32 7.75 -9.89 6.10
CA GLN A 32 8.94 -10.16 5.27
C GLN A 32 8.65 -10.24 3.77
N ALA A 33 7.49 -10.75 3.37
CA ALA A 33 7.09 -10.84 1.97
C ALA A 33 6.72 -9.46 1.43
N MET A 34 5.97 -8.67 2.21
CA MET A 34 5.68 -7.26 1.91
C MET A 34 6.99 -6.48 1.71
N ARG A 35 7.93 -6.61 2.65
CA ARG A 35 9.24 -5.95 2.58
C ARG A 35 10.02 -6.32 1.33
N ALA A 36 10.06 -7.60 0.98
CA ALA A 36 10.77 -8.08 -0.20
C ALA A 36 10.18 -7.51 -1.50
N VAL A 37 8.84 -7.48 -1.61
CA VAL A 37 8.12 -6.95 -2.77
C VAL A 37 8.32 -5.44 -2.91
N LEU A 38 8.15 -4.66 -1.83
CA LEU A 38 8.37 -3.21 -1.87
C LEU A 38 9.82 -2.85 -2.16
N ALA A 39 10.78 -3.56 -1.56
CA ALA A 39 12.19 -3.37 -1.88
C ALA A 39 12.50 -3.69 -3.35
N ALA A 40 11.84 -4.70 -3.93
CA ALA A 40 11.95 -5.00 -5.35
C ALA A 40 11.36 -3.89 -6.22
N ALA A 41 10.13 -3.45 -5.92
CA ALA A 41 9.46 -2.37 -6.65
C ALA A 41 10.28 -1.06 -6.63
N ARG A 42 10.84 -0.69 -5.46
CA ARG A 42 11.70 0.50 -5.33
C ARG A 42 12.95 0.45 -6.21
N ARG A 43 13.54 -0.74 -6.42
CA ARG A 43 14.72 -0.90 -7.30
C ARG A 43 14.39 -0.75 -8.78
N LEU A 44 13.13 -0.96 -9.19
CA LEU A 44 12.70 -0.74 -10.57
C LEU A 44 12.67 0.74 -10.93
N GLY A 45 12.67 1.63 -9.93
CA GLY A 45 12.58 3.07 -10.11
C GLY A 45 11.17 3.55 -10.45
N GLY A 46 11.00 4.88 -10.52
CA GLY A 46 9.70 5.50 -10.75
C GLY A 46 8.82 5.59 -9.49
N VAL A 47 7.51 5.65 -9.69
CA VAL A 47 6.51 5.78 -8.61
C VAL A 47 5.90 4.42 -8.31
N VAL A 48 5.99 3.99 -7.06
CA VAL A 48 5.31 2.79 -6.55
C VAL A 48 4.04 3.23 -5.83
N VAL A 49 2.90 2.74 -6.30
CA VAL A 49 1.60 2.95 -5.63
C VAL A 49 1.20 1.65 -4.95
N VAL A 50 0.94 1.72 -3.65
CA VAL A 50 0.47 0.59 -2.85
C VAL A 50 -0.98 0.87 -2.45
N ASP A 51 -1.91 0.08 -2.98
CA ASP A 51 -3.30 0.12 -2.53
C ASP A 51 -3.43 -0.70 -1.23
N LEU A 52 -3.83 -0.03 -0.14
CA LEU A 52 -3.88 -0.62 1.19
C LEU A 52 -5.30 -0.70 1.73
N PRO A 53 -5.67 -1.80 2.41
CA PRO A 53 -6.94 -1.86 3.11
C PRO A 53 -6.97 -0.85 4.28
N ARG A 54 -8.17 -0.50 4.73
CA ARG A 54 -8.36 0.42 5.86
C ARG A 54 -7.90 -0.16 7.21
N ARG A 55 -7.82 -1.48 7.32
CA ARG A 55 -7.39 -2.19 8.53
C ARG A 55 -5.88 -2.36 8.48
N VAL A 56 -5.20 -1.97 9.54
CA VAL A 56 -3.76 -2.15 9.68
C VAL A 56 -3.49 -3.46 10.41
N ASP A 57 -3.09 -4.48 9.64
CA ASP A 57 -2.44 -5.69 10.17
C ASP A 57 -0.92 -5.56 10.08
N GLU A 58 -0.18 -6.62 10.41
CA GLU A 58 1.29 -6.60 10.39
C GLU A 58 1.87 -6.34 9.00
N GLY A 59 1.25 -6.88 7.94
CA GLY A 59 1.70 -6.68 6.57
C GLY A 59 1.45 -5.25 6.09
N VAL A 60 0.30 -4.68 6.44
CA VAL A 60 -0.06 -3.28 6.15
C VAL A 60 0.82 -2.32 6.95
N ALA A 61 1.14 -2.63 8.21
CA ALA A 61 2.06 -1.82 9.01
C ALA A 61 3.46 -1.79 8.39
N GLU A 62 3.97 -2.93 7.90
CA GLU A 62 5.24 -2.98 7.17
C GLU A 62 5.20 -2.17 5.88
N ALA A 63 4.07 -2.20 5.15
CA ALA A 63 3.90 -1.38 3.96
C ALA A 63 3.94 0.11 4.32
N LEU A 64 3.14 0.55 5.30
CA LEU A 64 3.08 1.93 5.77
C LEU A 64 4.46 2.44 6.20
N ALA A 65 5.25 1.62 6.90
CA ALA A 65 6.59 1.97 7.36
C ALA A 65 7.60 2.23 6.22
N GLN A 66 7.29 1.81 5.00
CA GLN A 66 8.12 2.02 3.81
C GLN A 66 7.58 3.06 2.84
N LEU A 67 6.38 3.60 3.08
CA LEU A 67 5.81 4.64 2.23
C LEU A 67 6.41 6.01 2.55
N ASP A 68 6.68 6.80 1.52
CA ASP A 68 7.10 8.19 1.67
C ASP A 68 5.91 9.14 1.88
N LEU A 69 4.72 8.76 1.39
CA LEU A 69 3.48 9.55 1.42
C LEU A 69 2.25 8.63 1.43
N GLY A 70 1.25 8.98 2.24
CA GLY A 70 -0.05 8.32 2.29
C GLY A 70 -1.17 9.26 1.86
N LEU A 71 -2.10 8.74 1.07
CA LEU A 71 -3.31 9.47 0.65
C LEU A 71 -4.54 8.74 1.16
N LEU A 72 -5.22 9.33 2.13
CA LEU A 72 -6.49 8.83 2.65
C LEU A 72 -7.66 9.50 1.91
N VAL A 73 -8.29 8.76 1.01
CA VAL A 73 -9.44 9.25 0.25
C VAL A 73 -10.73 9.14 1.07
N VAL A 74 -11.42 10.26 1.28
CA VAL A 74 -12.57 10.36 2.20
C VAL A 74 -13.78 10.94 1.48
N PRO A 75 -14.88 10.18 1.34
CA PRO A 75 -16.16 10.72 0.87
C PRO A 75 -16.67 11.90 1.72
N GLY A 76 -17.37 12.84 1.10
CA GLY A 76 -18.04 13.99 1.73
C GLY A 76 -19.22 13.66 2.67
N GLU A 77 -19.12 12.59 3.47
CA GLU A 77 -20.15 12.11 4.40
C GLU A 77 -19.63 12.15 5.84
N LEU A 78 -20.44 12.58 6.81
CA LEU A 78 -20.02 12.66 8.23
C LEU A 78 -19.45 11.35 8.77
N ARG A 79 -20.10 10.23 8.42
CA ARG A 79 -19.63 8.89 8.82
C ARG A 79 -18.28 8.54 8.20
N ALA A 80 -18.01 9.00 6.98
CA ALA A 80 -16.75 8.75 6.30
C ALA A 80 -15.62 9.56 6.95
N VAL A 81 -15.89 10.81 7.34
CA VAL A 81 -14.95 11.63 8.13
C VAL A 81 -14.65 10.98 9.49
N ALA A 82 -15.67 10.48 10.19
CA ALA A 82 -15.48 9.78 11.46
C ALA A 82 -14.64 8.48 11.30
N ALA A 83 -14.90 7.71 10.24
CA ALA A 83 -14.10 6.52 9.92
C ALA A 83 -12.66 6.89 9.53
N ALA A 84 -12.48 7.93 8.72
CA ALA A 84 -11.18 8.43 8.28
C ALA A 84 -10.31 8.86 9.47
N ARG A 85 -10.90 9.49 10.49
CA ARG A 85 -10.18 9.84 11.72
C ARG A 85 -9.57 8.61 12.41
N ARG A 86 -10.29 7.48 12.43
CA ARG A 86 -9.77 6.23 13.03
C ARG A 86 -8.63 5.65 12.20
N VAL A 87 -8.79 5.60 10.88
CA VAL A 87 -7.74 5.12 9.97
C VAL A 87 -6.49 6.01 10.06
N ALA A 88 -6.66 7.33 10.03
CA ALA A 88 -5.58 8.28 10.13
C ALA A 88 -4.84 8.19 11.48
N ALA A 89 -5.57 8.01 12.58
CA ALA A 89 -4.95 7.81 13.90
C ALA A 89 -4.07 6.56 13.93
N THR A 90 -4.51 5.46 13.32
CA THR A 90 -3.72 4.22 13.28
C THR A 90 -2.54 4.31 12.31
N ALA A 91 -2.77 4.78 11.08
CA ALA A 91 -1.73 4.90 10.07
C ALA A 91 -0.67 5.94 10.46
N GLY A 92 -1.07 7.05 11.08
CA GLY A 92 -0.18 8.10 11.58
C GLY A 92 0.71 7.69 12.76
N MET A 93 0.53 6.49 13.33
CA MET A 93 1.52 5.93 14.26
C MET A 93 2.76 5.37 13.55
N VAL A 94 2.68 5.17 12.23
CA VAL A 94 3.71 4.50 11.42
C VAL A 94 4.19 5.39 10.28
N LEU A 95 3.28 6.13 9.64
CA LEU A 95 3.56 6.99 8.49
C LEU A 95 3.41 8.46 8.86
N ASP A 96 4.50 9.21 8.71
CA ASP A 96 4.57 10.62 9.14
C ASP A 96 3.83 11.58 8.20
N ASP A 97 3.90 11.38 6.87
CA ASP A 97 3.19 12.20 5.87
C ASP A 97 1.92 11.50 5.37
N LEU A 98 0.83 11.69 6.11
CA LEU A 98 -0.50 11.22 5.71
C LEU A 98 -1.40 12.42 5.39
N ARG A 99 -1.90 12.46 4.15
CA ARG A 99 -2.78 13.54 3.66
C ARG A 99 -4.17 13.02 3.39
N VAL A 100 -5.17 13.83 3.72
CA VAL A 100 -6.57 13.53 3.43
C VAL A 100 -6.95 14.13 2.08
N VAL A 101 -7.57 13.32 1.23
CA VAL A 101 -8.07 13.73 -0.08
C VAL A 101 -9.61 13.60 -0.06
N PRO A 102 -10.36 14.71 -0.03
CA PRO A 102 -11.82 14.65 -0.14
C PRO A 102 -12.24 14.22 -1.54
N ARG A 103 -13.34 13.44 -1.62
CA ARG A 103 -13.98 13.02 -2.88
C ARG A 103 -15.49 13.20 -2.86
#